data_AF-A0A7J9Q0E9-F1
#
_entry.id   AF-A0A7J9Q0E9-F1
#
_cell.length_a   1.000
_cell.length_b   1.000
_cell.length_c   1.000
_cell.angle_alpha   90.00
_cell.angle_beta   90.00
_cell.angle_gamma   90.00
#
_symmetry.space_group_name_H-M   'P 1'
#
loop_
_entity.id
_entity.type
_entity.pdbx_description
1 polymer ?
#
loop_
_entity_poly.entity_id
_entity_poly.type
_entity_poly.pdbx_seq_one_letter_code
_entity_poly.pdbx_strand_id
1 'polypeptide(L)'
;MKKESGWVMMEKKEKNIFGFCKGYMDFLGNAKTERGAVSEILKTAEKNNFKNIKNLKNLKQGMRVYAVNREKNIALAVIGKKPVENGLNIIVSHIDSPRLDLKPNPLYEDKDAGVALFKTHYYGGIRKYHWVNVPLALHGKIIKRNGEPVDIKIGENPDEPVFIIPDLLPHLSKKVQDERKLPEGIKGEELNILVGSMPVKDKNVKEKIKIAVLEKLNKKYGITEEDFVSAELEAVPATTPRDIGFDKSMIGAYGQDDRICAYTSLVAVNETKNPEKTCVALFVEKEEIGSDGNTGMKSMFFEEFVSELVRLTTDYSGIKVKKALSNSKALSADVNAAIDPTFKDVFEPRNSSKLGFGI
;
A
#
# COMPACT_ATOMS: atom_id res chain seq x y z
N MET A 1 7.20 -34.07 11.55
CA MET A 1 6.09 -33.38 12.26
C MET A 1 4.90 -33.33 11.31
N LYS A 2 3.73 -33.86 11.68
CA LYS A 2 2.56 -33.88 10.80
C LYS A 2 1.90 -32.50 10.87
N LYS A 3 1.94 -31.72 9.79
CA LYS A 3 1.24 -30.43 9.71
C LYS A 3 -0.25 -30.69 9.46
N GLU A 4 -1.11 -30.09 10.28
CA GLU A 4 -2.56 -30.17 10.17
C GLU A 4 -3.12 -28.85 9.60
N SER A 5 -4.28 -28.90 8.95
CA SER A 5 -4.91 -27.70 8.42
C SER A 5 -5.40 -26.81 9.55
N GLY A 6 -5.21 -25.50 9.41
CA GLY A 6 -5.76 -24.47 10.29
C GLY A 6 -7.27 -24.56 10.43
N TRP A 7 -7.99 -25.00 9.41
CA TRP A 7 -9.44 -25.22 9.48
C TRP A 7 -9.82 -26.34 10.45
N VAL A 8 -9.00 -27.38 10.55
CA VAL A 8 -9.19 -28.48 11.51
C VAL A 8 -8.75 -28.04 12.92
N MET A 9 -7.61 -27.38 13.03
CA MET A 9 -7.10 -26.89 14.33
C MET A 9 -8.00 -25.83 14.97
N MET A 10 -8.76 -25.08 14.16
CA MET A 10 -9.64 -23.99 14.59
C MET A 10 -11.12 -24.35 14.45
N GLU A 11 -11.45 -25.65 14.52
CA GLU A 11 -12.83 -26.13 14.49
C GLU A 11 -13.70 -25.33 15.48
N LYS A 12 -14.93 -24.99 15.06
CA LYS A 12 -15.89 -24.17 15.82
C LYS A 12 -15.48 -22.70 16.06
N LYS A 13 -14.39 -22.21 15.45
CA LYS A 13 -14.00 -20.79 15.46
C LYS A 13 -14.25 -20.06 14.14
N GLU A 14 -14.93 -20.68 13.19
CA GLU A 14 -15.23 -20.14 11.86
C GLU A 14 -15.81 -18.72 11.92
N LYS A 15 -16.79 -18.48 12.81
CA LYS A 15 -17.38 -17.15 12.98
C LYS A 15 -16.34 -16.08 13.36
N ASN A 16 -15.37 -16.42 14.21
CA ASN A 16 -14.31 -15.50 14.62
C ASN A 16 -13.30 -15.28 13.48
N ILE A 17 -12.98 -16.33 12.72
CA ILE A 17 -12.11 -16.25 11.54
C ILE A 17 -12.74 -15.31 10.52
N PHE A 18 -13.99 -15.56 10.12
CA PHE A 18 -14.70 -14.70 9.16
C PHE A 18 -14.89 -13.27 9.67
N GLY A 19 -15.10 -13.08 10.98
CA GLY A 19 -15.15 -11.77 11.60
C GLY A 19 -13.82 -11.00 11.47
N PHE A 20 -12.69 -11.66 11.74
CA PHE A 20 -11.35 -11.10 11.56
C PHE A 20 -11.07 -10.76 10.09
N CYS A 21 -11.41 -11.70 9.19
CA CYS A 21 -11.27 -11.55 7.74
C CYS A 21 -12.09 -10.39 7.18
N LYS A 22 -13.28 -10.12 7.72
CA LYS A 22 -14.08 -8.96 7.32
C LYS A 22 -13.35 -7.65 7.61
N GLY A 23 -12.78 -7.50 8.81
CA GLY A 23 -11.97 -6.32 9.14
C GLY A 23 -10.74 -6.17 8.23
N TYR A 24 -10.12 -7.28 7.84
CA TYR A 24 -9.01 -7.28 6.88
C TYR A 24 -9.45 -6.83 5.48
N MET A 25 -10.59 -7.33 4.98
CA MET A 25 -11.16 -6.88 3.71
C MET A 25 -11.53 -5.40 3.75
N ASP A 26 -12.11 -4.91 4.84
CA ASP A 26 -12.42 -3.49 5.02
C ASP A 26 -11.14 -2.64 5.03
N PHE A 27 -10.06 -3.13 5.66
CA PHE A 27 -8.76 -2.46 5.63
C PHE A 27 -8.21 -2.38 4.20
N LEU A 28 -8.12 -3.50 3.47
CA LEU A 28 -7.61 -3.53 2.09
C LEU A 28 -8.44 -2.66 1.13
N GLY A 29 -9.76 -2.65 1.28
CA GLY A 29 -10.65 -1.85 0.44
C GLY A 29 -10.39 -0.35 0.59
N ASN A 30 -9.94 0.09 1.76
CA ASN A 30 -9.65 1.50 2.03
C ASN A 30 -8.16 1.86 1.85
N ALA A 31 -7.26 0.90 2.07
CA ALA A 31 -5.80 1.07 2.06
C ALA A 31 -5.18 0.61 0.73
N LYS A 32 -5.56 1.24 -0.39
CA LYS A 32 -5.02 0.86 -1.71
C LYS A 32 -3.65 1.45 -2.06
N THR A 33 -3.22 2.50 -1.35
CA THR A 33 -1.90 3.13 -1.48
C THR A 33 -1.20 3.14 -0.12
N GLU A 34 0.10 3.42 -0.05
CA GLU A 34 0.80 3.54 1.24
C GLU A 34 0.20 4.68 2.09
N ARG A 35 -0.18 5.80 1.46
CA ARG A 35 -0.84 6.93 2.15
C ARG A 35 -2.20 6.52 2.69
N GLY A 36 -2.97 5.75 1.90
CA GLY A 36 -4.23 5.17 2.34
C GLY A 36 -4.05 4.20 3.51
N ALA A 37 -3.01 3.36 3.46
CA ALA A 37 -2.67 2.45 4.56
C ALA A 37 -2.28 3.21 5.83
N VAL A 38 -1.40 4.21 5.76
CA VAL A 38 -1.06 5.06 6.91
C VAL A 38 -2.31 5.74 7.48
N SER A 39 -3.20 6.26 6.64
CA SER A 39 -4.43 6.90 7.07
C SER A 39 -5.34 5.93 7.85
N GLU A 40 -5.57 4.72 7.34
CA GLU A 40 -6.39 3.72 8.04
C GLU A 40 -5.72 3.16 9.30
N ILE A 41 -4.39 2.97 9.29
CA ILE A 41 -3.62 2.60 10.48
C ILE A 41 -3.73 3.67 11.55
N LEU A 42 -3.52 4.95 11.20
CA LEU A 42 -3.58 6.08 12.11
C LEU A 42 -4.98 6.22 12.72
N LYS A 43 -6.02 6.20 11.88
CA LYS A 43 -7.43 6.24 12.30
C LYS A 43 -7.77 5.09 13.26
N THR A 44 -7.24 3.90 13.01
CA THR A 44 -7.43 2.74 13.90
C THR A 44 -6.65 2.90 15.20
N ALA A 45 -5.42 3.41 15.16
CA ALA A 45 -4.58 3.65 16.32
C ALA A 45 -5.19 4.72 17.24
N GLU A 46 -5.69 5.83 16.69
CA GLU A 46 -6.33 6.90 17.47
C GLU A 46 -7.60 6.41 18.17
N LYS A 47 -8.42 5.59 17.50
CA LYS A 47 -9.57 4.89 18.13
C LYS A 47 -9.15 3.97 19.27
N ASN A 48 -7.92 3.45 19.23
CA ASN A 48 -7.33 2.61 20.27
C ASN A 48 -6.48 3.39 21.29
N ASN A 49 -6.69 4.72 21.39
CA ASN A 49 -6.04 5.62 22.35
C ASN A 49 -4.52 5.80 22.15
N PHE A 50 -4.01 5.55 20.94
CA PHE A 50 -2.65 5.96 20.61
C PHE A 50 -2.58 7.48 20.47
N LYS A 51 -1.49 8.08 20.97
CA LYS A 51 -1.25 9.52 20.91
C LYS A 51 0.01 9.83 20.12
N ASN A 52 0.02 10.93 19.39
CA ASN A 52 1.22 11.38 18.70
C ASN A 52 2.35 11.62 19.70
N ILE A 53 3.49 10.96 19.50
CA ILE A 53 4.65 11.03 20.41
C ILE A 53 5.19 12.46 20.55
N LYS A 54 5.07 13.30 19.50
CA LYS A 54 5.54 14.70 19.50
C LYS A 54 4.79 15.58 20.49
N ASN A 55 3.58 15.18 20.89
CA ASN A 55 2.73 15.96 21.80
C ASN A 55 2.93 15.56 23.27
N LEU A 56 3.88 14.68 23.58
CA LEU A 56 4.08 14.11 24.90
C LEU A 56 5.41 14.57 25.49
N LYS A 57 5.41 14.78 26.82
CA LYS A 57 6.61 15.20 27.59
C LYS A 57 7.27 14.04 28.32
N ASN A 58 6.52 12.99 28.62
CA ASN A 58 7.00 11.77 29.26
C ASN A 58 6.14 10.58 28.80
N LEU A 59 6.72 9.39 28.87
CA LEU A 59 6.06 8.12 28.59
C LEU A 59 6.13 7.21 29.81
N LYS A 60 4.99 6.61 30.14
CA LYS A 60 4.83 5.66 31.24
C LYS A 60 4.33 4.33 30.68
N GLN A 61 4.54 3.27 31.46
CA GLN A 61 4.01 1.94 31.15
C GLN A 61 2.54 2.00 30.74
N GLY A 62 2.20 1.26 29.68
CA GLY A 62 0.84 1.13 29.15
C GLY A 62 0.41 2.29 28.26
N MET A 63 1.18 3.39 28.18
CA MET A 63 0.92 4.44 27.20
C MET A 63 1.09 3.89 25.77
N ARG A 64 0.29 4.43 24.86
CA ARG A 64 0.25 4.02 23.46
C ARG A 64 0.58 5.23 22.61
N VAL A 65 1.60 5.13 21.78
CA VAL A 65 2.11 6.26 21.01
C VAL A 65 2.34 5.93 19.56
N TYR A 66 2.22 6.94 18.70
CA TYR A 66 2.55 6.82 17.30
C TYR A 66 3.48 7.94 16.83
N ALA A 67 4.21 7.68 15.74
CA ALA A 67 4.89 8.68 14.95
C ALA A 67 4.58 8.44 13.47
N VAL A 68 4.17 9.47 12.76
CA VAL A 68 3.95 9.44 11.30
C VAL A 68 5.10 10.18 10.63
N ASN A 69 5.65 9.62 9.56
CA ASN A 69 6.62 10.31 8.71
C ASN A 69 6.10 10.43 7.28
N ARG A 70 5.93 11.69 6.86
CA ARG A 70 5.43 12.13 5.53
C ARG A 70 4.13 11.48 5.06
N GLU A 71 3.33 10.96 6.00
CA GLU A 71 2.08 10.21 5.76
C GLU A 71 2.28 8.93 4.91
N LYS A 72 3.52 8.43 4.80
CA LYS A 72 3.83 7.23 4.00
C LYS A 72 4.40 6.08 4.81
N ASN A 73 4.83 6.34 6.04
CA ASN A 73 5.14 5.32 7.02
C ASN A 73 4.71 5.77 8.42
N ILE A 74 4.54 4.80 9.31
CA ILE A 74 4.06 5.03 10.67
C ILE A 74 4.64 3.98 11.63
N ALA A 75 5.04 4.43 12.81
CA ALA A 75 5.43 3.57 13.92
C ALA A 75 4.40 3.67 15.04
N LEU A 76 3.96 2.54 15.58
CA LEU A 76 3.10 2.43 16.76
C LEU A 76 3.87 1.75 17.89
N ALA A 77 3.73 2.22 19.12
CA ALA A 77 4.34 1.59 20.28
C ALA A 77 3.41 1.50 21.49
N VAL A 78 3.45 0.38 22.20
CA VAL A 78 2.85 0.20 23.54
C VAL A 78 3.97 0.11 24.56
N ILE A 79 4.06 1.10 25.43
CA ILE A 79 5.18 1.27 26.36
C ILE A 79 5.16 0.17 27.42
N GLY A 80 6.29 -0.53 27.56
CA GLY A 80 6.44 -1.63 28.51
C GLY A 80 6.82 -1.19 29.92
N LYS A 81 6.97 -2.18 30.81
CA LYS A 81 7.46 -1.98 32.18
C LYS A 81 8.96 -1.68 32.23
N LYS A 82 9.74 -2.37 31.41
CA LYS A 82 11.19 -2.26 31.39
C LYS A 82 11.62 -0.99 30.63
N PRO A 83 12.73 -0.36 31.03
CA PRO A 83 13.33 0.74 30.27
C PRO A 83 13.62 0.37 28.82
N VAL A 84 13.51 1.34 27.91
CA VAL A 84 13.65 1.12 26.46
C VAL A 84 15.04 0.57 26.09
N GLU A 85 16.09 0.94 26.82
CA GLU A 85 17.45 0.43 26.65
C GLU A 85 17.60 -1.08 26.91
N ASN A 86 16.62 -1.71 27.57
CA ASN A 86 16.55 -3.17 27.73
C ASN A 86 15.97 -3.89 26.51
N GLY A 87 15.67 -3.15 25.45
CA GLY A 87 15.24 -3.64 24.15
C GLY A 87 13.74 -3.60 23.94
N LEU A 88 13.37 -3.69 22.67
CA LEU A 88 12.02 -3.63 22.14
C LEU A 88 11.62 -5.00 21.56
N ASN A 89 10.33 -5.26 21.51
CA ASN A 89 9.76 -6.31 20.65
C ASN A 89 9.16 -5.62 19.42
N ILE A 90 9.76 -5.82 18.26
CA ILE A 90 9.44 -5.11 17.03
C ILE A 90 8.79 -6.08 16.05
N ILE A 91 7.72 -5.65 15.40
CA ILE A 91 7.21 -6.27 14.18
C ILE A 91 7.25 -5.23 13.07
N VAL A 92 7.74 -5.62 11.90
CA VAL A 92 7.90 -4.74 10.73
C VAL A 92 7.17 -5.36 9.56
N SER A 93 6.36 -4.56 8.85
CA SER A 93 5.71 -4.91 7.58
C SER A 93 5.78 -3.72 6.64
N HIS A 94 5.82 -3.97 5.33
CA HIS A 94 5.67 -2.89 4.35
C HIS A 94 4.20 -2.67 3.97
N ILE A 95 3.90 -1.48 3.48
CA ILE A 95 2.54 -1.05 3.15
C ILE A 95 2.42 -0.46 1.73
N ASP A 96 3.54 -0.31 1.03
CA ASP A 96 3.54 -0.14 -0.42
C ASP A 96 3.28 -1.47 -1.11
N SER A 97 2.70 -1.39 -2.30
CA SER A 97 2.44 -2.52 -3.18
C SER A 97 2.73 -2.10 -4.62
N PRO A 98 2.99 -3.04 -5.55
CA PRO A 98 3.25 -2.71 -6.94
C PRO A 98 2.06 -2.00 -7.58
N ARG A 99 2.34 -0.97 -8.38
CA ARG A 99 1.33 -0.03 -8.93
C ARG A 99 1.81 0.67 -10.20
N LEU A 100 0.99 1.56 -10.74
CA LEU A 100 1.35 2.45 -11.84
C LEU A 100 1.33 3.90 -11.36
N ASP A 101 2.45 4.60 -11.49
CA ASP A 101 2.57 6.00 -11.13
C ASP A 101 2.39 6.85 -12.37
N LEU A 102 1.72 7.98 -12.25
CA LEU A 102 1.67 8.93 -13.36
C LEU A 102 3.05 9.59 -13.52
N LYS A 103 3.49 9.76 -14.78
CA LYS A 103 4.70 10.56 -15.06
C LYS A 103 4.45 12.03 -14.70
N PRO A 104 5.50 12.87 -14.50
CA PRO A 104 5.34 14.28 -14.13
C PRO A 104 4.53 15.12 -15.13
N ASN A 105 4.59 14.77 -16.42
CA ASN A 105 3.76 15.36 -17.48
C ASN A 105 2.90 14.25 -18.07
N PRO A 106 1.84 13.79 -17.38
CA PRO A 106 1.17 12.55 -17.73
C PRO A 106 0.16 12.75 -18.85
N LEU A 107 -0.53 13.89 -18.89
CA LEU A 107 -1.69 14.11 -19.75
C LEU A 107 -1.30 14.48 -21.17
N TYR A 108 -1.78 13.71 -22.14
CA TYR A 108 -1.63 14.05 -23.55
C TYR A 108 -2.88 13.66 -24.35
N GLU A 109 -3.03 14.28 -25.53
CA GLU A 109 -4.07 13.91 -26.51
C GLU A 109 -3.43 13.17 -27.68
N ASP A 110 -3.97 11.99 -27.97
CA ASP A 110 -3.72 11.31 -29.23
C ASP A 110 -4.79 11.77 -30.23
N LYS A 111 -4.37 12.61 -31.18
CA LYS A 111 -5.27 13.24 -32.15
C LYS A 111 -5.79 12.25 -33.19
N ASP A 112 -4.99 11.26 -33.54
CA ASP A 112 -5.36 10.26 -34.53
C ASP A 112 -6.36 9.27 -33.93
N ALA A 113 -6.16 8.91 -32.66
CA ALA A 113 -7.09 8.06 -31.91
C ALA A 113 -8.32 8.82 -31.36
N GLY A 114 -8.27 10.15 -31.26
CA GLY A 114 -9.37 10.96 -30.74
C GLY A 114 -9.63 10.74 -29.25
N VAL A 115 -8.57 10.59 -28.45
CA VAL A 115 -8.65 10.33 -27.00
C VAL A 115 -7.56 11.05 -26.21
N ALA A 116 -7.81 11.29 -24.93
CA ALA A 116 -6.83 11.74 -23.96
C ALA A 116 -6.38 10.58 -23.07
N LEU A 117 -5.08 10.56 -22.78
CA LEU A 117 -4.39 9.47 -22.08
C LEU A 117 -3.51 10.03 -20.96
N PHE A 118 -3.29 9.25 -19.91
CA PHE A 118 -2.20 9.45 -18.95
C PHE A 118 -1.03 8.51 -19.23
N LYS A 119 0.18 9.06 -19.35
CA LYS A 119 1.44 8.33 -19.32
C LYS A 119 1.73 7.86 -17.89
N THR A 120 2.14 6.61 -17.77
CA THR A 120 2.53 6.00 -16.50
C THR A 120 3.96 5.52 -16.48
N HIS A 121 4.45 5.23 -15.29
CA HIS A 121 5.66 4.48 -15.00
C HIS A 121 5.34 3.47 -13.91
N TYR A 122 5.66 2.20 -14.10
CA TYR A 122 5.34 1.19 -13.09
C TYR A 122 6.24 1.35 -11.85
N TYR A 123 5.68 1.01 -10.70
CA TYR A 123 6.35 0.95 -9.41
C TYR A 123 6.39 -0.50 -8.93
N GLY A 124 7.56 -0.97 -8.51
CA GLY A 124 7.78 -2.36 -8.09
C GLY A 124 7.76 -3.39 -9.24
N GLY A 125 7.77 -4.67 -8.86
CA GLY A 125 7.87 -5.80 -9.78
C GLY A 125 6.53 -6.23 -10.41
N ILE A 126 5.93 -5.43 -11.30
CA ILE A 126 4.65 -5.81 -11.92
C ILE A 126 4.77 -6.80 -13.09
N ARG A 127 3.79 -7.71 -13.20
CA ARG A 127 3.46 -8.39 -14.46
C ARG A 127 2.59 -7.47 -15.31
N LYS A 128 3.20 -6.75 -16.24
CA LYS A 128 2.55 -5.68 -17.03
C LYS A 128 1.24 -6.11 -17.71
N TYR A 129 1.15 -7.34 -18.20
CA TYR A 129 -0.06 -7.88 -18.83
C TYR A 129 -1.24 -8.10 -17.87
N HIS A 130 -1.05 -8.02 -16.55
CA HIS A 130 -2.17 -8.01 -15.59
C HIS A 130 -2.84 -6.64 -15.44
N TRP A 131 -2.26 -5.58 -16.00
CA TRP A 131 -2.71 -4.19 -15.81
C TRP A 131 -3.51 -3.64 -16.99
N VAL A 132 -3.66 -4.41 -18.06
CA VAL A 132 -4.46 -4.06 -19.24
C VAL A 132 -5.87 -4.64 -19.11
N ASN A 133 -6.86 -3.94 -19.67
CA ASN A 133 -8.29 -4.30 -19.64
C ASN A 133 -8.88 -4.59 -18.25
N VAL A 134 -8.25 -4.08 -17.18
CA VAL A 134 -8.78 -4.10 -15.82
C VAL A 134 -9.24 -2.71 -15.41
N PRO A 135 -10.37 -2.58 -14.69
CA PRO A 135 -10.78 -1.30 -14.09
C PRO A 135 -9.73 -0.77 -13.12
N LEU A 136 -9.29 0.47 -13.32
CA LEU A 136 -8.33 1.18 -12.49
C LEU A 136 -9.01 2.37 -11.79
N ALA A 137 -8.61 2.61 -10.56
CA ALA A 137 -8.92 3.80 -9.77
C ALA A 137 -7.66 4.67 -9.65
N LEU A 138 -7.84 5.98 -9.53
CA LEU A 138 -6.76 6.93 -9.28
C LEU A 138 -6.78 7.39 -7.83
N HIS A 139 -5.63 7.28 -7.19
CA HIS A 139 -5.39 7.72 -5.82
C HIS A 139 -4.16 8.62 -5.79
N GLY A 140 -4.05 9.46 -4.77
CA GLY A 140 -2.81 10.17 -4.53
C GLY A 140 -3.01 11.58 -4.00
N LYS A 141 -1.96 12.40 -4.12
CA LYS A 141 -1.90 13.74 -3.56
C LYS A 141 -1.22 14.69 -4.53
N ILE A 142 -1.77 15.90 -4.67
CA ILE A 142 -1.23 16.97 -5.48
C ILE A 142 -0.92 18.15 -4.58
N ILE A 143 0.27 18.72 -4.68
CA ILE A 143 0.61 19.98 -4.01
C ILE A 143 0.49 21.11 -5.03
N LYS A 144 -0.55 21.94 -4.89
CA LYS A 144 -0.76 23.10 -5.76
C LYS A 144 0.37 24.12 -5.62
N ARG A 145 0.51 25.00 -6.60
CA ARG A 145 1.47 26.13 -6.56
C ARG A 145 1.40 27.01 -5.30
N ASN A 146 0.22 27.17 -4.70
CA ASN A 146 0.03 27.92 -3.44
C ASN A 146 0.43 27.12 -2.17
N GLY A 147 0.92 25.88 -2.32
CA GLY A 147 1.26 24.96 -1.23
C GLY A 147 0.08 24.17 -0.68
N GLU A 148 -1.13 24.36 -1.21
CA GLU A 148 -2.33 23.65 -0.76
C GLU A 148 -2.27 22.18 -1.20
N PRO A 149 -2.40 21.22 -0.26
CA PRO A 149 -2.52 19.81 -0.60
C PRO A 149 -3.94 19.48 -1.07
N VAL A 150 -4.05 18.68 -2.13
CA VAL A 150 -5.31 18.12 -2.61
C VAL A 150 -5.20 16.60 -2.73
N ASP A 151 -6.06 15.89 -2.03
CA ASP A 151 -6.17 14.44 -2.14
C ASP A 151 -7.05 14.06 -3.32
N ILE A 152 -6.56 13.12 -4.13
CA ILE A 152 -7.24 12.57 -5.29
C ILE A 152 -7.65 11.13 -4.96
N LYS A 153 -8.94 10.84 -5.12
CA LYS A 153 -9.54 9.51 -5.03
C LYS A 153 -10.69 9.45 -6.04
N ILE A 154 -10.56 8.65 -7.09
CA ILE A 154 -11.52 8.53 -8.19
C ILE A 154 -11.61 7.06 -8.61
N GLY A 155 -12.83 6.54 -8.73
CA GLY A 155 -13.08 5.19 -9.24
C GLY A 155 -13.22 4.15 -8.12
N GLU A 156 -13.52 4.61 -6.90
CA GLU A 156 -13.74 3.74 -5.74
C GLU A 156 -15.21 3.54 -5.44
N ASN A 157 -16.04 4.54 -5.74
CA ASN A 157 -17.49 4.43 -5.58
C ASN A 157 -18.13 3.86 -6.85
N PRO A 158 -19.19 3.04 -6.76
CA PRO A 158 -19.87 2.46 -7.93
C PRO A 158 -20.39 3.48 -8.95
N ASP A 159 -20.72 4.69 -8.50
CA ASP A 159 -21.22 5.78 -9.35
C ASP A 159 -20.10 6.64 -9.96
N GLU A 160 -18.84 6.38 -9.61
CA GLU A 160 -17.68 7.08 -10.16
C GLU A 160 -17.15 6.39 -11.43
N PRO A 161 -16.58 7.16 -12.37
CA PRO A 161 -15.87 6.58 -13.49
C PRO A 161 -14.61 5.84 -13.01
N VAL A 162 -14.30 4.75 -13.70
CA VAL A 162 -13.03 4.03 -13.62
C VAL A 162 -12.23 4.26 -14.89
N PHE A 163 -10.96 3.91 -14.86
CA PHE A 163 -10.04 4.03 -15.99
C PHE A 163 -9.62 2.64 -16.47
N ILE A 164 -9.08 2.55 -17.69
CA ILE A 164 -8.52 1.30 -18.23
C ILE A 164 -7.27 1.59 -19.05
N ILE A 165 -6.41 0.59 -19.18
CA ILE A 165 -5.37 0.54 -20.22
C ILE A 165 -5.87 -0.45 -21.28
N PRO A 166 -6.27 0.00 -22.48
CA PRO A 166 -6.79 -0.91 -23.49
C PRO A 166 -5.68 -1.82 -24.02
N ASP A 167 -5.94 -3.14 -24.07
CA ASP A 167 -5.07 -4.08 -24.78
C ASP A 167 -5.45 -4.21 -26.26
N LEU A 168 -4.51 -4.67 -27.08
CA LEU A 168 -4.74 -4.90 -28.50
C LEU A 168 -5.62 -6.13 -28.71
N LEU A 169 -6.68 -5.97 -29.50
CA LEU A 169 -7.59 -7.06 -29.84
C LEU A 169 -6.86 -8.16 -30.64
N PRO A 170 -7.22 -9.45 -30.44
CA PRO A 170 -6.47 -10.58 -30.99
C PRO A 170 -6.43 -10.64 -32.52
N HIS A 171 -7.42 -10.08 -33.22
CA HIS A 171 -7.47 -10.04 -34.68
C HIS A 171 -6.35 -9.18 -35.32
N LEU A 172 -5.73 -8.27 -34.56
CA LEU A 172 -4.64 -7.40 -35.03
C LEU A 172 -3.31 -7.62 -34.28
N SER A 173 -3.29 -8.46 -33.25
CA SER A 173 -2.14 -8.61 -32.34
C SER A 173 -1.01 -9.47 -32.91
N LYS A 174 -1.31 -10.37 -33.85
CA LYS A 174 -0.38 -11.41 -34.34
C LYS A 174 1.05 -10.93 -34.60
N LYS A 175 1.22 -9.91 -35.44
CA LYS A 175 2.55 -9.42 -35.85
C LYS A 175 3.15 -8.36 -34.93
N VAL A 176 2.33 -7.76 -34.05
CA VAL A 176 2.72 -6.57 -33.27
C VAL A 176 2.99 -6.92 -31.80
N GLN A 177 2.31 -7.94 -31.29
CA GLN A 177 2.26 -8.27 -29.88
C GLN A 177 2.45 -9.78 -29.60
N ASP A 178 1.77 -10.67 -30.32
CA ASP A 178 1.75 -12.11 -30.00
C ASP A 178 3.12 -12.79 -30.15
N GLU A 179 3.97 -12.28 -31.04
CA GLU A 179 5.33 -12.79 -31.27
C GLU A 179 6.34 -12.33 -30.21
N ARG A 180 5.95 -11.44 -29.29
CA ARG A 180 6.81 -10.98 -28.20
C ARG A 180 6.93 -12.03 -27.10
N LYS A 181 8.07 -12.05 -26.41
CA LYS A 181 8.22 -12.86 -25.19
C LYS A 181 7.28 -12.33 -24.11
N LEU A 182 6.79 -13.20 -23.22
CA LEU A 182 5.83 -12.84 -22.18
C LEU A 182 6.21 -11.57 -21.35
N PRO A 183 7.48 -11.36 -20.93
CA PRO A 183 7.86 -10.12 -20.21
C PRO A 183 7.75 -8.83 -21.03
N GLU A 184 7.73 -8.96 -22.35
CA GLU A 184 7.66 -7.88 -23.34
C GLU A 184 6.30 -7.83 -24.07
N GLY A 185 5.39 -8.76 -23.77
CA GLY A 185 4.05 -8.80 -24.35
C GLY A 185 3.33 -7.46 -24.22
N ILE A 186 3.49 -6.82 -23.06
CA ILE A 186 3.19 -5.41 -22.82
C ILE A 186 4.45 -4.71 -22.35
N LYS A 187 4.83 -3.60 -22.99
CA LYS A 187 5.97 -2.75 -22.60
C LYS A 187 5.51 -1.70 -21.59
N GLY A 188 6.45 -1.18 -20.78
CA GLY A 188 6.15 -0.15 -19.79
C GLY A 188 5.54 1.12 -20.43
N GLU A 189 6.09 1.57 -21.54
CA GLU A 189 5.58 2.76 -22.28
C GLU A 189 4.23 2.53 -22.98
N GLU A 190 3.74 1.28 -23.03
CA GLU A 190 2.42 0.92 -23.56
C GLU A 190 1.32 1.01 -22.48
N LEU A 191 1.69 1.19 -21.20
CA LEU A 191 0.76 1.32 -20.07
C LEU A 191 0.15 2.73 -19.99
N ASN A 192 -0.61 3.11 -21.01
CA ASN A 192 -1.24 4.42 -21.11
C ASN A 192 -2.71 4.33 -20.69
N ILE A 193 -3.10 5.09 -19.67
CA ILE A 193 -4.45 5.03 -19.10
C ILE A 193 -5.39 5.92 -19.91
N LEU A 194 -6.48 5.37 -20.42
CA LEU A 194 -7.54 6.12 -21.11
C LEU A 194 -8.34 6.97 -20.13
N VAL A 195 -8.37 8.29 -20.34
CA VAL A 195 -9.00 9.25 -19.41
C VAL A 195 -10.10 10.14 -19.99
N GLY A 196 -10.23 10.20 -21.32
CA GLY A 196 -11.32 10.94 -21.92
C GLY A 196 -11.38 10.85 -23.44
N SER A 197 -12.55 11.15 -24.00
CA SER A 197 -12.80 11.18 -25.45
C SER A 197 -13.74 12.32 -25.87
N MET A 198 -14.24 13.12 -24.93
CA MET A 198 -15.16 14.22 -25.20
C MET A 198 -14.39 15.52 -25.42
N PRO A 199 -14.48 16.18 -26.59
CA PRO A 199 -13.81 17.44 -26.85
C PRO A 199 -14.58 18.65 -26.30
N VAL A 200 -13.87 19.76 -26.01
CA VAL A 200 -14.50 21.07 -25.89
C VAL A 200 -15.10 21.54 -27.22
N LYS A 201 -16.15 22.38 -27.16
CA LYS A 201 -16.87 22.87 -28.35
C LYS A 201 -16.12 23.95 -29.13
N ASP A 202 -15.16 24.63 -28.50
CA ASP A 202 -14.42 25.72 -29.13
C ASP A 202 -13.62 25.20 -30.35
N LYS A 203 -13.76 25.90 -31.49
CA LYS A 203 -13.08 25.54 -32.72
C LYS A 203 -11.61 25.97 -32.75
N ASN A 204 -11.24 26.98 -31.98
CA ASN A 204 -9.92 27.61 -32.01
C ASN A 204 -8.91 26.97 -31.06
N VAL A 205 -9.37 26.07 -30.19
CA VAL A 205 -8.54 25.36 -29.21
C VAL A 205 -7.91 24.11 -29.84
N LYS A 206 -6.60 23.95 -29.66
CA LYS A 206 -5.87 22.70 -29.95
C LYS A 206 -5.99 21.76 -28.75
N GLU A 207 -5.89 20.45 -28.99
CA GLU A 207 -5.96 19.42 -27.93
C GLU A 207 -7.28 19.48 -27.13
N LYS A 208 -8.41 19.44 -27.85
CA LYS A 208 -9.74 19.75 -27.29
C LYS A 208 -10.19 18.76 -26.22
N ILE A 209 -9.79 17.50 -26.32
CA ILE A 209 -10.16 16.45 -25.37
C ILE A 209 -9.29 16.59 -24.13
N LYS A 210 -7.99 16.84 -24.28
CA LYS A 210 -7.09 17.16 -23.17
C LYS A 210 -7.60 18.38 -22.39
N ILE A 211 -7.98 19.46 -23.07
CA ILE A 211 -8.55 20.65 -22.42
C ILE A 211 -9.85 20.30 -21.69
N ALA A 212 -10.74 19.48 -22.27
CA ALA A 212 -11.97 19.07 -21.57
C ALA A 212 -11.69 18.25 -20.30
N VAL A 213 -10.65 17.40 -20.30
CA VAL A 213 -10.19 16.68 -19.10
C VAL A 213 -9.65 17.67 -18.06
N LEU A 214 -8.81 18.62 -18.48
CA LEU A 214 -8.28 19.66 -17.59
C LEU A 214 -9.40 20.53 -16.99
N GLU A 215 -10.42 20.91 -17.75
CA GLU A 215 -11.59 21.65 -17.25
C GLU A 215 -12.33 20.86 -16.16
N LYS A 216 -12.48 19.54 -16.32
CA LYS A 216 -13.11 18.68 -15.30
C LYS A 216 -12.26 18.59 -14.04
N LEU A 217 -10.95 18.40 -14.18
CA LEU A 217 -10.01 18.35 -13.07
C LEU A 217 -9.94 19.68 -12.33
N ASN A 218 -9.88 20.78 -13.06
CA ASN A 218 -9.90 22.12 -12.50
C ASN A 218 -11.22 22.40 -11.78
N LYS A 219 -12.37 22.05 -12.36
CA LYS A 219 -13.66 22.24 -11.71
C LYS A 219 -13.81 21.43 -10.41
N LYS A 220 -13.32 20.18 -10.37
CA LYS A 220 -13.47 19.29 -9.21
C LYS A 220 -12.43 19.56 -8.12
N TYR A 221 -11.18 19.83 -8.50
CA TYR A 221 -10.03 19.87 -7.59
C TYR A 221 -9.29 21.21 -7.57
N GLY A 222 -9.60 22.12 -8.49
CA GLY A 222 -8.91 23.40 -8.63
C GLY A 222 -7.48 23.26 -9.13
N ILE A 223 -7.14 22.16 -9.80
CA ILE A 223 -5.79 21.89 -10.31
C ILE A 223 -5.65 22.31 -11.78
N THR A 224 -4.41 22.56 -12.18
CA THR A 224 -3.98 22.87 -13.54
C THR A 224 -3.03 21.79 -14.04
N GLU A 225 -2.65 21.84 -15.32
CA GLU A 225 -1.71 20.86 -15.88
C GLU A 225 -0.33 20.90 -15.20
N GLU A 226 0.15 22.09 -14.81
CA GLU A 226 1.46 22.25 -14.17
C GLU A 226 1.50 21.59 -12.78
N ASP A 227 0.36 21.47 -12.09
CA ASP A 227 0.29 20.85 -10.76
C ASP A 227 0.59 19.34 -10.80
N PHE A 228 0.57 18.67 -11.97
CA PHE A 228 1.01 17.27 -12.08
C PHE A 228 2.50 17.07 -11.77
N VAL A 229 3.33 18.10 -11.93
CA VAL A 229 4.77 18.01 -11.65
C VAL A 229 5.04 17.77 -10.16
N SER A 230 4.18 18.30 -9.29
CA SER A 230 4.21 18.14 -7.84
C SER A 230 3.16 17.14 -7.34
N ALA A 231 2.72 16.25 -8.21
CA ALA A 231 1.75 15.21 -7.90
C ALA A 231 2.41 13.85 -7.64
N GLU A 232 1.90 13.13 -6.65
CA GLU A 232 2.10 11.70 -6.50
C GLU A 232 0.74 11.04 -6.77
N LEU A 233 0.52 10.62 -8.02
CA LEU A 233 -0.71 9.95 -8.44
C LEU A 233 -0.44 8.51 -8.85
N GLU A 234 -1.32 7.63 -8.39
CA GLU A 234 -1.18 6.19 -8.42
C GLU A 234 -2.45 5.60 -9.03
N ALA A 235 -2.29 4.79 -10.07
CA ALA A 235 -3.34 3.97 -10.60
C ALA A 235 -3.24 2.55 -10.01
N VAL A 236 -4.35 2.11 -9.44
CA VAL A 236 -4.51 0.83 -8.75
C VAL A 236 -5.78 0.13 -9.22
N PRO A 237 -5.90 -1.20 -9.13
CA PRO A 237 -7.16 -1.88 -9.45
C PRO A 237 -8.36 -1.30 -8.67
N ALA A 238 -9.43 -0.96 -9.39
CA ALA A 238 -10.68 -0.46 -8.79
C ALA A 238 -11.47 -1.57 -8.08
N THR A 239 -11.11 -2.84 -8.31
CA THR A 239 -11.76 -3.99 -7.69
C THR A 239 -11.70 -3.94 -6.16
N THR A 240 -12.79 -4.33 -5.51
CA THR A 240 -12.88 -4.47 -4.05
C THR A 240 -12.48 -5.87 -3.59
N PRO A 241 -11.95 -6.05 -2.36
CA PRO A 241 -11.72 -7.38 -1.78
C PRO A 241 -12.97 -8.26 -1.78
N ARG A 242 -12.80 -9.57 -2.03
CA ARG A 242 -13.89 -10.56 -2.07
C ARG A 242 -13.45 -11.92 -1.55
N ASP A 243 -14.41 -12.69 -1.05
CA ASP A 243 -14.22 -14.12 -0.80
C ASP A 243 -13.99 -14.87 -2.14
N ILE A 244 -13.12 -15.88 -2.12
CA ILE A 244 -12.74 -16.74 -3.25
C ILE A 244 -13.02 -18.21 -2.89
N GLY A 245 -13.52 -18.97 -3.88
CA GLY A 245 -13.88 -20.38 -3.73
C GLY A 245 -15.32 -20.60 -3.30
N PHE A 246 -15.86 -21.81 -3.57
CA PHE A 246 -17.24 -22.17 -3.18
C PHE A 246 -17.47 -22.13 -1.67
N ASP A 247 -16.41 -22.41 -0.91
CA ASP A 247 -16.40 -22.44 0.56
C ASP A 247 -16.04 -21.08 1.19
N LYS A 248 -15.71 -20.06 0.37
CA LYS A 248 -15.26 -18.74 0.82
C LYS A 248 -14.03 -18.79 1.75
N SER A 249 -13.22 -19.82 1.63
CA SER A 249 -12.06 -20.04 2.50
C SER A 249 -10.88 -19.11 2.23
N MET A 250 -10.90 -18.37 1.12
CA MET A 250 -9.82 -17.50 0.67
C MET A 250 -10.32 -16.08 0.41
N ILE A 251 -9.41 -15.11 0.42
CA ILE A 251 -9.69 -13.70 0.12
C ILE A 251 -8.85 -13.30 -1.09
N GLY A 252 -9.49 -12.71 -2.10
CA GLY A 252 -8.85 -12.12 -3.26
C GLY A 252 -8.95 -10.60 -3.20
N ALA A 253 -7.81 -9.92 -3.30
CA ALA A 253 -7.74 -8.46 -3.26
C ALA A 253 -6.43 -7.95 -3.87
N TYR A 254 -6.44 -6.69 -4.30
CA TYR A 254 -5.22 -5.97 -4.65
C TYR A 254 -4.44 -5.57 -3.38
N GLY A 255 -3.11 -5.62 -3.46
CA GLY A 255 -2.21 -5.13 -2.41
C GLY A 255 -2.24 -5.96 -1.13
N GLN A 256 -2.52 -7.26 -1.21
CA GLN A 256 -2.33 -8.16 -0.07
C GLN A 256 -0.86 -8.20 0.38
N ASP A 257 0.04 -8.08 -0.60
CA ASP A 257 1.46 -7.86 -0.43
C ASP A 257 1.76 -6.40 -0.06
N ASP A 258 2.24 -6.08 1.15
CA ASP A 258 2.29 -6.90 2.38
C ASP A 258 1.27 -6.40 3.42
N ARG A 259 0.19 -5.79 2.94
CA ARG A 259 -0.85 -5.23 3.80
C ARG A 259 -1.57 -6.29 4.64
N ILE A 260 -1.46 -7.58 4.31
CA ILE A 260 -1.90 -8.68 5.17
C ILE A 260 -1.10 -8.75 6.48
N CYS A 261 0.23 -8.67 6.42
CA CYS A 261 1.06 -8.64 7.61
C CYS A 261 0.94 -7.29 8.32
N ALA A 262 0.78 -6.19 7.57
CA ALA A 262 0.49 -4.90 8.17
C ALA A 262 -0.83 -4.90 8.98
N TYR A 263 -1.91 -5.46 8.43
CA TYR A 263 -3.19 -5.53 9.13
C TYR A 263 -3.10 -6.42 10.39
N THR A 264 -2.50 -7.60 10.28
CA THR A 264 -2.33 -8.52 11.42
C THR A 264 -1.43 -7.91 12.50
N SER A 265 -0.35 -7.21 12.12
CA SER A 265 0.52 -6.45 13.02
C SER A 265 -0.22 -5.32 13.73
N LEU A 266 -1.09 -4.59 13.01
CA LEU A 266 -1.94 -3.54 13.56
C LEU A 266 -2.90 -4.11 14.61
N VAL A 267 -3.58 -5.23 14.31
CA VAL A 267 -4.46 -5.88 15.28
C VAL A 267 -3.67 -6.34 16.51
N ALA A 268 -2.53 -7.00 16.32
CA ALA A 268 -1.69 -7.50 17.42
C ALA A 268 -1.20 -6.37 18.35
N VAL A 269 -0.72 -5.25 17.80
CA VAL A 269 -0.27 -4.11 18.63
C VAL A 269 -1.44 -3.42 19.33
N ASN A 270 -2.64 -3.42 18.74
CA ASN A 270 -3.87 -2.90 19.37
C ASN A 270 -4.38 -3.79 20.51
N GLU A 271 -4.21 -5.10 20.42
CA GLU A 271 -4.60 -6.05 21.45
C GLU A 271 -3.56 -6.20 22.58
N THR A 272 -2.33 -5.72 22.35
CA THR A 272 -1.25 -5.75 23.35
C THR A 272 -1.61 -4.92 24.59
N LYS A 273 -1.56 -5.56 25.78
CA LYS A 273 -1.85 -4.94 27.08
C LYS A 273 -0.68 -5.12 28.04
N ASN A 274 -0.22 -4.03 28.65
CA ASN A 274 0.79 -4.02 29.71
C ASN A 274 2.03 -4.90 29.44
N PRO A 275 2.72 -4.74 28.29
CA PRO A 275 3.82 -5.62 27.95
C PRO A 275 5.04 -5.41 28.87
N GLU A 276 5.86 -6.46 29.04
CA GLU A 276 7.08 -6.37 29.86
C GLU A 276 8.14 -5.48 29.21
N LYS A 277 8.41 -5.68 27.91
CA LYS A 277 9.22 -4.78 27.06
C LYS A 277 8.29 -3.95 26.17
N THR A 278 8.72 -2.76 25.77
CA THR A 278 7.95 -1.95 24.81
C THR A 278 7.78 -2.73 23.50
N CYS A 279 6.53 -2.85 23.03
CA CYS A 279 6.20 -3.46 21.75
C CYS A 279 6.05 -2.38 20.70
N VAL A 280 6.62 -2.58 19.50
CA VAL A 280 6.59 -1.66 18.38
C VAL A 280 6.07 -2.37 17.14
N ALA A 281 5.08 -1.77 16.46
CA ALA A 281 4.70 -2.14 15.10
C ALA A 281 5.13 -1.03 14.15
N LEU A 282 5.95 -1.37 13.16
CA LEU A 282 6.52 -0.46 12.19
C LEU A 282 5.96 -0.79 10.80
N PHE A 283 5.39 0.22 10.15
CA PHE A 283 4.79 0.10 8.82
C PHE A 283 5.53 1.03 7.86
N VAL A 284 6.24 0.46 6.88
CA VAL A 284 7.18 1.18 6.01
C VAL A 284 6.80 1.12 4.53
N GLU A 285 7.27 2.09 3.75
CA GLU A 285 7.13 2.12 2.29
C GLU A 285 8.45 1.65 1.65
N LYS A 286 8.48 1.60 0.32
CA LYS A 286 9.65 1.48 -0.55
C LYS A 286 10.27 0.09 -0.61
N GLU A 287 9.69 -0.92 0.03
CA GLU A 287 10.22 -2.29 -0.01
C GLU A 287 10.36 -2.76 -1.46
N GLU A 288 9.29 -2.57 -2.24
CA GLU A 288 9.12 -3.05 -3.61
C GLU A 288 10.14 -2.48 -4.62
N ILE A 289 10.89 -1.45 -4.21
CA ILE A 289 11.95 -0.83 -5.02
C ILE A 289 13.31 -0.80 -4.31
N GLY A 290 13.50 -1.59 -3.25
CA GLY A 290 14.78 -1.78 -2.57
C GLY A 290 14.92 -1.08 -1.21
N SER A 291 13.83 -0.60 -0.62
CA SER A 291 13.75 0.09 0.68
C SER A 291 14.51 1.42 0.79
N ASP A 292 14.85 2.03 -0.34
CA ASP A 292 15.60 3.29 -0.39
C ASP A 292 14.66 4.52 -0.35
N GLY A 293 15.14 5.60 0.29
CA GLY A 293 14.45 6.88 0.38
C GLY A 293 14.06 7.30 1.79
N ASN A 294 13.41 8.46 1.91
CA ASN A 294 13.09 9.11 3.20
C ASN A 294 12.05 8.34 4.04
N THR A 295 11.35 7.39 3.43
CA THR A 295 10.24 6.63 4.02
C THR A 295 10.48 5.11 3.98
N GLY A 296 11.59 4.69 3.38
CA GLY A 296 12.03 3.29 3.35
C GLY A 296 12.60 2.80 4.67
N MET A 297 12.73 1.48 4.80
CA MET A 297 13.32 0.85 5.99
C MET A 297 14.77 1.28 6.24
N LYS A 298 15.52 1.67 5.19
CA LYS A 298 16.89 2.18 5.30
C LYS A 298 16.97 3.64 5.78
N SER A 299 15.83 4.32 5.99
CA SER A 299 15.80 5.70 6.47
C SER A 299 16.12 5.80 7.96
N MET A 300 16.44 7.01 8.43
CA MET A 300 16.67 7.30 9.85
C MET A 300 15.39 7.30 10.69
N PHE A 301 14.20 7.17 10.09
CA PHE A 301 12.92 7.32 10.79
C PHE A 301 12.78 6.39 11.99
N PHE A 302 13.19 5.13 11.86
CA PHE A 302 13.09 4.18 12.97
C PHE A 302 14.06 4.54 14.11
N GLU A 303 15.30 4.92 13.78
CA GLU A 303 16.27 5.36 14.78
C GLU A 303 15.85 6.65 15.49
N GLU A 304 15.25 7.59 14.75
CA GLU A 304 14.64 8.81 15.30
C GLU A 304 13.49 8.46 16.26
N PHE A 305 12.62 7.52 15.88
CA PHE A 305 11.52 7.07 16.74
C PHE A 305 12.03 6.42 18.03
N VAL A 306 13.03 5.54 17.95
CA VAL A 306 13.64 4.93 19.15
C VAL A 306 14.34 5.99 20.00
N SER A 307 14.99 6.98 19.39
CA SER A 307 15.61 8.10 20.09
C SER A 307 14.58 8.91 20.89
N GLU A 308 13.41 9.17 20.31
CA GLU A 308 12.30 9.83 20.99
C GLU A 308 11.71 8.97 22.13
N LEU A 309 11.60 7.65 21.94
CA LEU A 309 11.20 6.74 23.02
C LEU A 309 12.18 6.77 24.20
N VAL A 310 13.49 6.72 23.94
CA VAL A 310 14.53 6.83 24.98
C VAL A 310 14.44 8.18 25.69
N ARG A 311 14.33 9.28 24.93
CA ARG A 311 14.24 10.65 25.45
C ARG A 311 13.04 10.86 26.37
N LEU A 312 11.91 10.23 26.06
CA LEU A 312 10.66 10.42 26.81
C LEU A 312 10.46 9.43 27.95
N THR A 313 11.22 8.33 27.99
CA THR A 313 11.14 7.32 29.06
C THR A 313 12.28 7.42 30.08
N THR A 314 13.44 7.95 29.68
CA THR A 314 14.66 8.01 30.51
C THR A 314 15.48 9.28 30.23
N ASP A 315 16.62 9.47 30.92
CA ASP A 315 17.66 10.43 30.50
C ASP A 315 18.24 10.03 29.14
N TYR A 316 18.17 10.95 28.17
CA TYR A 316 18.61 10.70 26.81
C TYR A 316 20.13 10.49 26.74
N SER A 317 20.52 9.43 26.05
CA SER A 317 21.91 9.18 25.68
C SER A 317 21.95 8.37 24.39
N GLY A 318 22.79 8.75 23.43
CA GLY A 318 22.98 7.96 22.20
C GLY A 318 23.44 6.53 22.49
N ILE A 319 24.11 6.27 23.62
CA ILE A 319 24.47 4.93 24.06
C ILE A 319 23.21 4.11 24.42
N LYS A 320 22.20 4.73 25.04
CA LYS A 320 20.95 4.05 25.38
C LYS A 320 20.12 3.71 24.14
N VAL A 321 20.13 4.56 23.11
CA VAL A 321 19.53 4.25 21.80
C VAL A 321 20.20 3.02 21.20
N LYS A 322 21.53 2.98 21.16
CA LYS A 322 22.29 1.81 20.67
C LYS A 322 22.02 0.55 21.49
N LYS A 323 21.91 0.66 22.82
CA LYS A 323 21.53 -0.47 23.69
C LYS A 323 20.10 -0.95 23.41
N ALA A 324 19.16 -0.02 23.24
CA ALA A 324 17.78 -0.36 22.90
C ALA A 324 17.75 -1.18 21.61
N LEU A 325 18.40 -0.71 20.55
CA LEU A 325 18.47 -1.43 19.27
C LEU A 325 19.16 -2.80 19.41
N SER A 326 20.32 -2.86 20.06
CA SER A 326 21.08 -4.11 20.25
C SER A 326 20.34 -5.17 21.09
N ASN A 327 19.56 -4.74 22.08
CA ASN A 327 18.78 -5.63 22.95
C ASN A 327 17.38 -5.97 22.41
N SER A 328 17.01 -5.44 21.25
CA SER A 328 15.70 -5.64 20.63
C SER A 328 15.60 -6.97 19.89
N LYS A 329 14.37 -7.44 19.71
CA LYS A 329 14.04 -8.53 18.81
C LYS A 329 13.08 -8.01 17.76
N ALA A 330 13.33 -8.33 16.49
CA ALA A 330 12.49 -7.94 15.38
C ALA A 330 11.93 -9.17 14.67
N LEU A 331 10.64 -9.13 14.33
CA LEU A 331 10.00 -10.01 13.37
C LEU A 331 9.77 -9.21 12.09
N SER A 332 10.46 -9.60 11.02
CA SER A 332 10.14 -9.12 9.67
C SER A 332 8.97 -9.97 9.18
N ALA A 333 7.80 -9.38 9.09
CA ALA A 333 6.60 -10.03 8.60
C ALA A 333 6.40 -9.59 7.17
N ASP A 334 6.38 -10.57 6.28
CA ASP A 334 6.18 -10.44 4.84
C ASP A 334 5.50 -11.73 4.34
N VAL A 335 4.78 -11.64 3.22
CA VAL A 335 4.17 -12.79 2.57
C VAL A 335 5.22 -13.77 2.06
N ASN A 336 4.79 -15.01 1.84
CA ASN A 336 5.59 -15.99 1.13
C ASN A 336 4.73 -16.73 0.10
N ALA A 337 5.39 -17.42 -0.82
CA ALA A 337 4.71 -18.16 -1.86
C ALA A 337 4.16 -19.49 -1.32
N ALA A 338 2.83 -19.64 -1.37
CA ALA A 338 2.19 -20.94 -1.21
C ALA A 338 2.36 -21.77 -2.50
N ILE A 339 2.44 -23.10 -2.36
CA ILE A 339 2.52 -24.01 -3.52
C ILE A 339 1.36 -23.75 -4.47
N ASP A 340 1.69 -23.34 -5.69
CA ASP A 340 0.75 -23.28 -6.79
C ASP A 340 0.50 -24.71 -7.32
N PRO A 341 -0.74 -25.21 -7.32
CA PRO A 341 -1.03 -26.57 -7.75
C PRO A 341 -0.73 -26.84 -9.23
N THR A 342 -0.70 -25.80 -10.07
CA THR A 342 -0.41 -25.87 -11.51
C THR A 342 1.08 -25.82 -11.77
N PHE A 343 1.83 -25.04 -10.99
CA PHE A 343 3.27 -24.81 -11.17
C PHE A 343 4.12 -25.38 -10.03
N LYS A 344 3.84 -26.62 -9.62
CA LYS A 344 4.53 -27.26 -8.47
C LYS A 344 6.05 -27.38 -8.64
N ASP A 345 6.54 -27.44 -9.87
CA ASP A 345 7.95 -27.71 -10.18
C ASP A 345 8.91 -26.58 -9.73
N VAL A 346 8.39 -25.38 -9.46
CA VAL A 346 9.21 -24.27 -8.90
C VAL A 346 9.34 -24.33 -7.38
N PHE A 347 8.66 -25.28 -6.72
CA PHE A 347 8.61 -25.43 -5.26
C PHE A 347 9.31 -26.70 -4.78
N GLU A 348 10.01 -26.62 -3.65
CA GLU A 348 10.44 -27.82 -2.92
C GLU A 348 9.36 -28.18 -1.88
N PRO A 349 8.64 -29.31 -2.03
CA PRO A 349 7.43 -29.57 -1.25
C PRO A 349 7.61 -29.66 0.28
N ARG A 350 8.80 -29.99 0.78
CA ARG A 350 9.04 -30.13 2.23
C ARG A 350 9.22 -28.79 2.93
N ASN A 351 9.72 -27.78 2.22
CA ASN A 351 10.02 -26.44 2.73
C ASN A 351 9.09 -25.35 2.18
N SER A 352 8.04 -25.72 1.45
CA SER A 352 7.08 -24.75 0.88
C SER A 352 5.82 -24.60 1.73
N SER A 353 5.27 -23.38 1.72
CA SER A 353 4.02 -23.05 2.39
C SER A 353 2.80 -23.65 1.69
N LYS A 354 1.76 -23.94 2.46
CA LYS A 354 0.45 -24.39 1.95
C LYS A 354 -0.64 -23.48 2.48
N LEU A 355 -1.59 -23.12 1.63
CA LEU A 355 -2.74 -22.31 2.04
C LEU A 355 -3.50 -23.01 3.17
N GLY A 356 -3.74 -22.26 4.25
CA GLY A 356 -4.48 -22.76 5.40
C GLY A 356 -3.71 -23.73 6.31
N PHE A 357 -2.38 -23.76 6.28
CA PHE A 357 -1.56 -24.61 7.18
C PHE A 357 -0.77 -23.82 8.25
N GLY A 358 -1.15 -22.56 8.48
CA GLY A 358 -0.59 -21.71 9.55
C GLY A 358 0.77 -21.08 9.23
N ILE A 359 1.21 -20.21 10.13
CA ILE A 359 2.58 -19.65 10.19
C ILE A 359 3.51 -20.68 10.86
#